data_AF-A0A838S9Q6-F1
#
_entry.id   AF-A0A838S9Q6-F1
#
_cell.length_a   1.000
_cell.length_b   1.000
_cell.length_c   1.000
_cell.angle_alpha   90.00
_cell.angle_beta   90.00
_cell.angle_gamma   90.00
#
_symmetry.space_group_name_H-M   'P 1'
#
loop_
_entity.id
_entity.type
_entity.pdbx_description
1 polymer ?
#
loop_
_entity_poly.entity_id
_entity_poly.type
_entity_poly.pdbx_seq_one_letter_code
_entity_poly.pdbx_strand_id
1 'polypeptide(L)' 'MGVKCAAKDCGGDLVQKRKKKGKTFYSCSSYPTCTFAIWDRPINRPYPQCQAPFLIEKIRKQTGSKYSVTMRIAGMRR' A
#
# COMPACT_ATOMS: atom_id res chain seq x y z
N MET A 1 1.72 2.03 -13.00
CA MET A 1 0.94 2.44 -11.81
C MET A 1 1.94 2.75 -10.71
N GLY A 2 2.28 4.03 -10.53
CA GLY A 2 3.29 4.52 -9.59
C GLY A 2 2.64 5.17 -8.39
N VAL A 3 2.39 4.37 -7.35
CA VAL A 3 2.01 4.93 -6.04
C VAL A 3 3.29 5.16 -5.26
N LYS A 4 3.50 6.37 -4.74
CA LYS A 4 4.66 6.67 -3.89
C LYS A 4 4.71 5.76 -2.67
N CYS A 5 5.90 5.32 -2.27
CA CYS A 5 6.05 4.57 -1.03
C CYS A 5 5.66 5.44 0.18
N ALA A 6 4.97 4.87 1.18
CA ALA A 6 4.70 5.55 2.46
C ALA A 6 5.78 5.33 3.51
N ALA A 7 6.83 4.55 3.21
CA ALA A 7 7.90 4.39 4.16
C ALA A 7 8.60 5.75 4.39
N LYS A 8 8.74 6.12 5.66
CA LYS A 8 9.53 7.28 6.08
C LYS A 8 10.95 7.04 5.57
N ASP A 9 11.52 8.02 4.86
CA ASP A 9 12.80 7.94 4.15
C ASP A 9 12.84 7.09 2.86
N CYS A 10 11.70 6.83 2.22
CA CYS A 10 11.67 6.18 0.91
C CYS A 10 11.02 7.05 -0.17
N GLY A 11 11.80 7.47 -1.17
CA GLY A 11 11.31 8.19 -2.36
C GLY A 11 10.86 7.29 -3.52
N GLY A 12 10.96 5.96 -3.34
CA GLY A 12 10.64 4.98 -4.36
C GLY A 12 9.14 4.78 -4.59
N ASP A 13 8.82 3.90 -5.54
CA ASP A 13 7.45 3.64 -5.98
C ASP A 13 7.00 2.22 -5.56
N LEU A 14 5.74 2.08 -5.19
CA LEU A 14 5.09 0.79 -4.97
C LEU A 14 4.80 0.13 -6.31
N VAL A 15 5.50 -0.98 -6.56
CA VAL A 15 5.30 -1.82 -7.73
C VAL A 15 4.39 -2.98 -7.38
N GLN A 16 3.46 -3.28 -8.28
CA GLN A 16 2.59 -4.46 -8.17
C GLN A 16 3.41 -5.72 -8.46
N LYS A 17 3.45 -6.64 -7.51
CA LYS A 17 4.07 -7.95 -7.64
C LYS A 17 3.04 -9.05 -7.39
N ARG A 18 3.20 -10.18 -8.07
CA ARG A 18 2.35 -11.35 -7.90
C ARG A 18 3.18 -12.48 -7.29
N LYS A 19 2.70 -13.07 -6.19
CA LYS A 19 3.33 -14.28 -5.63
C LYS A 19 2.99 -15.48 -6.49
N LYS A 20 3.84 -16.52 -6.40
CA LYS A 20 3.64 -17.82 -7.06
C LYS A 20 2.27 -18.46 -6.75
N LYS A 21 1.70 -18.18 -5.57
CA LYS A 21 0.37 -18.62 -5.12
C LYS A 21 -0.80 -17.77 -5.66
N GLY A 22 -0.56 -16.90 -6.65
CA GLY A 22 -1.59 -16.07 -7.28
C GLY A 22 -2.00 -14.82 -6.49
N LYS A 23 -1.51 -14.62 -5.27
CA LYS A 23 -1.81 -13.43 -4.47
C LYS A 23 -0.98 -12.23 -4.92
N THR A 24 -1.65 -11.15 -5.31
CA THR A 24 -1.02 -9.87 -5.63
C THR A 24 -0.67 -9.11 -4.35
N PHE A 25 0.48 -8.44 -4.36
CA PHE A 25 0.95 -7.55 -3.31
C PHE A 25 1.68 -6.38 -3.96
N TYR A 26 1.83 -5.27 -3.25
CA TYR A 26 2.54 -4.11 -3.73
C TYR A 26 3.76 -3.92 -2.84
N SER A 27 4.95 -3.94 -3.43
CA SER A 27 6.22 -3.76 -2.71
C SER A 27 6.94 -2.52 -3.22
N CYS A 28 7.78 -1.89 -2.40
CA CYS A 28 8.63 -0.81 -2.87
C CYS A 28 9.60 -1.30 -3.96
N SER A 29 9.89 -0.44 -4.95
CA SER A 29 10.90 -0.64 -5.97
C SER A 29 12.32 -0.60 -5.38
N SER A 30 12.55 0.16 -4.31
CA SER A 30 13.84 0.34 -3.64
C SER A 30 14.23 -0.82 -2.72
N TYR A 31 13.81 -2.06 -2.99
CA TYR A 31 14.30 -3.21 -2.22
C TYR A 31 15.79 -3.47 -2.57
N PRO A 32 16.72 -3.68 -1.61
CA PRO A 32 16.53 -4.04 -0.20
C PRO A 32 16.47 -2.88 0.81
N THR A 33 16.68 -1.62 0.39
CA THR A 33 16.70 -0.46 1.31
C THR A 33 15.32 -0.15 1.90
N CYS A 34 14.25 -0.47 1.17
CA CYS A 34 12.88 -0.37 1.65
C CYS A 34 12.15 -1.73 1.55
N THR A 35 11.86 -2.32 2.72
CA THR A 35 11.12 -3.59 2.84
C THR A 35 9.60 -3.40 2.93
N PHE A 36 9.12 -2.19 2.63
CA PHE A 36 7.70 -1.87 2.70
C PHE A 36 6.90 -2.65 1.65
N ALA A 37 5.90 -3.38 2.12
CA ALA A 37 4.97 -4.11 1.28
C ALA A 37 3.55 -4.09 1.87
N ILE A 38 2.56 -4.05 1.00
CA ILE A 38 1.13 -4.07 1.34
C ILE A 38 0.40 -5.11 0.48
N TRP A 39 -0.65 -5.70 1.05
CA TRP A 39 -1.50 -6.66 0.34
C TRP A 39 -2.67 -5.99 -0.38
N ASP A 40 -3.17 -4.93 0.24
CA ASP A 40 -4.28 -4.15 -0.28
C ASP A 40 -3.83 -3.25 -1.43
N ARG A 41 -4.75 -2.94 -2.33
CA ARG A 41 -4.45 -2.13 -3.51
C ARG A 41 -4.30 -0.66 -3.10
N PRO A 42 -3.13 -0.04 -3.35
CA PRO A 42 -2.99 1.38 -3.19
C PRO A 42 -3.64 2.10 -4.37
N ILE A 43 -4.36 3.17 -4.09
CA ILE A 43 -5.02 4.02 -5.06
C ILE A 43 -4.31 5.37 -5.02
N ASN A 44 -3.76 5.80 -6.16
CA ASN A 44 -3.16 7.12 -6.34
C ASN A 44 -4.23 8.21 -6.46
N ARG A 45 -5.17 8.25 -5.53
CA ARG A 45 -6.22 9.27 -5.46
C ARG A 45 -6.01 10.07 -4.18
N PRO A 46 -5.92 11.40 -4.25
CA PRO A 46 -5.91 12.24 -3.06
C PRO A 46 -7.25 12.09 -2.32
N TYR A 47 -7.19 11.97 -0.99
CA TYR A 47 -8.40 11.88 -0.18
C TYR A 47 -8.83 13.30 0.23
N PRO A 48 -10.06 13.75 -0.07
CA PRO A 48 -10.45 15.14 0.17
C PRO A 48 -10.41 15.57 1.63
N GLN A 49 -10.41 14.61 2.56
CA GLN A 49 -10.38 14.85 4.01
C GLN A 49 -8.99 14.65 4.64
N CYS A 50 -7.99 14.13 3.91
CA CYS A 50 -6.63 13.97 4.42
C CYS A 50 -5.60 14.17 3.29
N GLN A 51 -4.56 14.99 3.51
CA GLN A 51 -3.41 15.16 2.60
C GLN A 51 -2.50 13.91 2.54
N ALA A 52 -3.09 12.72 2.48
CA ALA A 52 -2.36 11.48 2.31
C ALA A 52 -1.89 11.35 0.84
N PRO A 53 -0.66 10.89 0.60
CA PRO A 53 -0.13 10.73 -0.75
C PRO A 53 -0.85 9.64 -1.55
N PHE A 54 -1.49 8.68 -0.88
CA PHE A 54 -2.30 7.64 -1.50
C PHE A 54 -3.30 7.04 -0.51
N LEU A 55 -4.32 6.38 -1.07
CA LEU A 55 -5.35 5.65 -0.33
C LEU A 55 -5.13 4.15 -0.42
N ILE A 56 -5.61 3.41 0.57
CA ILE A 56 -5.68 1.95 0.49
C ILE A 56 -7.15 1.54 0.47
N GLU A 57 -7.53 0.76 -0.54
CA GLU A 57 -8.87 0.18 -0.63
C GLU A 57 -8.98 -1.04 0.28
N LYS A 58 -9.83 -0.96 1.31
CA LYS A 58 -10.19 -2.12 2.13
C LYS A 58 -11.61 -2.56 1.79
N ILE A 59 -11.70 -3.73 1.16
CA ILE A 59 -12.97 -4.39 0.90
C ILE A 59 -13.35 -5.16 2.17
N ARG A 60 -14.36 -4.69 2.91
CA ARG A 60 -14.98 -5.46 4.00
C ARG A 60 -16.25 -6.13 3.50
N LYS A 61 -16.40 -7.43 3.78
CA LYS A 61 -17.55 -8.25 3.34
C LYS A 61 -18.92 -7.78 3.85
N GLN A 62 -18.99 -6.95 4.91
CA GLN A 62 -20.24 -6.61 5.59
C GLN A 62 -20.76 -5.18 5.36
N THR A 63 -20.00 -4.23 4.81
CA THR A 63 -20.41 -2.80 4.88
C THR A 63 -19.92 -1.91 3.73
N GLY A 64 -19.62 -2.50 2.57
CA GLY A 64 -19.15 -1.76 1.39
C GLY A 64 -17.64 -1.44 1.41
N SER A 65 -17.11 -1.03 0.25
CA SER A 65 -15.71 -0.68 0.04
C SER A 65 -15.34 0.57 0.86
N LYS A 66 -14.49 0.42 1.89
CA LYS A 66 -13.99 1.55 2.68
C LYS A 66 -12.56 1.89 2.27
N TYR A 67 -12.34 3.12 1.85
CA TYR A 67 -11.00 3.67 1.63
C TYR A 67 -10.40 4.04 3.00
N SER A 68 -9.17 3.60 3.29
CA SER A 68 -8.51 3.87 4.56
C SER A 68 -7.06 4.29 4.33
N VAL A 69 -6.63 5.35 5.02
CA VAL A 69 -5.23 5.78 5.09
C VAL A 69 -4.52 4.96 6.18
N THR A 70 -4.53 3.63 6.05
CA THR A 70 -3.83 2.78 7.03
C THR A 70 -2.43 2.48 6.51
N MET A 71 -1.41 3.16 7.02
CA MET A 71 -0.01 2.76 6.85
C MET A 71 0.31 1.53 7.75
N ARG A 72 -0.44 0.43 7.60
CA ARG A 72 -0.06 -0.84 8.25
C ARG A 72 1.07 -1.44 7.43
N ILE A 73 2.29 -1.17 7.86
CA ILE A 73 3.49 -1.88 7.41
C ILE A 73 3.24 -3.36 7.67
N ALA A 74 3.27 -4.21 6.63
CA ALA A 74 3.16 -5.66 6.79
C ALA A 74 4.44 -6.19 7.44
N GLY A 75 4.61 -5.99 8.76
CA GLY A 75 5.86 -6.37 9.43
C GLY A 75 6.05 -6.00 10.89
N MET A 76 5.03 -5.54 11.63
CA MET A 76 5.15 -5.35 13.09
C MET A 76 4.06 -6.12 13.84
N ARG A 77 4.22 -7.44 13.90
CA ARG A 77 3.91 -8.17 15.13
C ARG A 77 5.21 -8.17 15.94
N ARG A 78 5.22 -7.47 17.07
CA ARG A 78 6.05 -7.96 18.18
C ARG A 78 5.44 -9.26 18.66
#